data_AF-A0A7S9PZ06-F1
#
_entry.id   AF-A0A7S9PZ06-F1
#
_cell.length_a   1.000
_cell.length_b   1.000
_cell.length_c   1.000
_cell.angle_alpha   90.00
_cell.angle_beta   90.00
_cell.angle_gamma   90.00
#
_symmetry.space_group_name_H-M   'P 1'
#
loop_
_entity.id
_entity.type
_entity.pdbx_description
1 polymer ?
#
loop_
_entity_poly.entity_id
_entity_poly.type
_entity_poly.pdbx_seq_one_letter_code
_entity_poly.pdbx_strand_id
1 'polypeptide(L)' 'MNLNSFYVQNDEIILLSEESDRNYWCDRLGVSHEVLKSAVRATKSITLSQIAAYLNEKIGDKKVA' A
#
# COMPACT_ATOMS: atom_id res chain seq x y z
N MET A 1 3.89 28.31 20.43
CA MET A 1 4.31 26.89 20.37
C MET A 1 3.38 26.21 19.37
N ASN A 2 3.86 25.92 18.17
CA ASN A 2 3.04 25.31 17.13
C ASN A 2 3.05 23.79 17.37
N LEU A 3 1.94 23.26 17.88
CA LEU A 3 1.70 21.83 18.01
C LEU A 3 1.52 21.29 16.59
N ASN A 4 2.64 20.98 15.94
CA ASN A 4 2.64 20.19 14.72
C ASN A 4 2.09 18.83 15.13
N SER A 5 0.79 18.65 14.88
CA SER A 5 0.10 17.39 15.04
C SER A 5 0.86 16.39 14.19
N PHE A 6 1.76 15.65 14.82
CA PHE A 6 2.24 14.39 14.30
C PHE A 6 0.98 13.54 14.17
N TYR A 7 0.36 13.60 13.00
CA TYR A 7 -0.54 12.57 12.55
C TYR A 7 0.34 11.32 12.57
N VAL A 8 0.31 10.62 13.70
CA VAL A 8 0.58 9.19 13.76
C VAL A 8 -0.55 8.62 12.90
N GLN A 9 -0.37 8.69 11.59
CA GLN A 9 -1.04 7.80 10.69
C GLN A 9 -0.66 6.43 11.23
N ASN A 10 -1.63 5.73 11.80
CA ASN A 10 -1.48 4.34 12.19
C ASN A 10 -1.22 3.60 10.88
N ASP A 11 0.04 3.61 10.46
CA ASP A 11 0.46 3.09 9.19
C ASP A 11 0.39 1.58 9.33
N GLU A 12 -0.69 1.03 8.79
CA GLU A 12 -0.93 -0.40 8.87
C GLU A 12 0.19 -1.13 8.14
N ILE A 13 0.71 -2.17 8.75
CA ILE A 13 1.78 -2.97 8.15
C ILE A 13 1.12 -4.06 7.30
N ILE A 14 1.47 -4.08 6.02
CA ILE A 14 1.12 -5.15 5.11
C ILE A 14 1.97 -6.37 5.45
N LEU A 15 1.36 -7.32 6.14
CA LEU A 15 1.90 -8.66 6.34
C LEU A 15 1.49 -9.53 5.16
N LEU A 16 2.45 -10.23 4.56
CA LEU A 16 2.22 -11.18 3.47
C LEU A 16 2.67 -12.59 3.87
N SER A 17 2.78 -12.86 5.18
CA SER A 17 3.27 -14.13 5.73
C SER A 17 2.32 -15.27 5.35
N GLU A 18 1.02 -15.09 5.59
CA GLU A 18 0.02 -16.10 5.31
C GLU A 18 -0.74 -15.79 4.02
N GLU A 19 -1.37 -16.82 3.46
CA GLU A 19 -2.23 -16.65 2.29
C GLU A 19 -3.45 -15.78 2.60
N SER A 20 -4.00 -15.93 3.80
CA SER A 20 -5.13 -15.13 4.29
C SER A 20 -4.81 -13.64 4.33
N ASP A 21 -3.61 -13.25 4.82
CA ASP A 21 -3.20 -11.84 4.84
C ASP A 21 -3.05 -11.30 3.42
N ARG A 22 -2.40 -12.06 2.53
CA ARG A 22 -2.21 -11.66 1.13
C ARG A 22 -3.55 -11.43 0.43
N ASN A 23 -4.49 -12.35 0.61
CA ASN A 23 -5.83 -12.25 0.06
C ASN A 23 -6.55 -11.01 0.63
N TYR A 24 -6.47 -10.78 1.94
CA TYR A 24 -7.08 -9.60 2.59
C TYR A 24 -6.53 -8.29 2.02
N TRP A 25 -5.21 -8.15 1.90
CA TRP A 25 -4.59 -6.93 1.38
C TRP A 25 -4.85 -6.74 -0.11
N CYS A 26 -4.86 -7.83 -0.88
CA CYS A 26 -5.21 -7.78 -2.30
C CYS A 26 -6.65 -7.34 -2.53
N ASP A 27 -7.59 -7.86 -1.75
CA ASP A 27 -9.00 -7.46 -1.80
C ASP A 27 -9.16 -5.99 -1.39
N ARG A 28 -8.55 -5.60 -0.27
CA ARG A 28 -8.61 -4.24 0.27
C ARG A 28 -8.01 -3.18 -0.66
N LEU A 29 -6.91 -3.51 -1.33
CA LEU A 29 -6.25 -2.62 -2.29
C LEU A 29 -6.83 -2.75 -3.71
N GLY A 30 -7.67 -3.75 -3.96
CA GLY A 30 -8.22 -4.04 -5.29
C GLY A 30 -7.15 -4.45 -6.31
N VAL A 31 -6.09 -5.13 -5.87
CA VAL A 31 -4.96 -5.52 -6.74
C VAL A 31 -4.65 -7.00 -6.64
N SER A 32 -4.07 -7.58 -7.70
CA SER A 32 -3.62 -8.98 -7.68
C SER A 32 -2.37 -9.18 -6.82
N HIS A 33 -2.13 -10.41 -6.35
CA HIS A 33 -0.95 -10.78 -5.54
C HIS A 33 0.39 -10.38 -6.18
N GLU A 34 0.49 -10.46 -7.50
CA GLU A 34 1.69 -10.07 -8.24
C GLU A 34 1.95 -8.55 -8.14
N VAL A 35 0.89 -7.76 -8.25
CA VAL A 35 0.94 -6.30 -8.17
C VAL A 35 1.29 -5.86 -6.75
N LEU A 36 0.70 -6.50 -5.73
CA LEU A 36 1.03 -6.24 -4.33
C LEU A 36 2.49 -6.56 -4.01
N LYS A 37 3.00 -7.73 -4.44
CA LYS A 37 4.41 -8.10 -4.28
C LYS A 37 5.37 -7.17 -5.01
N SER A 38 5.01 -6.75 -6.23
CA SER A 38 5.79 -5.78 -7.00
C SER A 38 5.83 -4.42 -6.32
N ALA A 39 4.70 -3.94 -5.80
CA ALA A 39 4.61 -2.67 -5.09
C ALA A 39 5.47 -2.65 -3.83
N VAL A 40 5.38 -3.67 -2.97
CA VAL A 40 6.25 -3.83 -1.78
C VAL A 40 7.73 -3.79 -2.16
N ARG A 41 8.11 -4.44 -3.26
CA ARG A 41 9.49 -4.45 -3.75
C ARG A 41 9.94 -3.10 -4.33
N ALA A 42 9.03 -2.38 -4.99
CA ALA A 42 9.30 -1.07 -5.57
C ALA A 42 9.44 0.01 -4.49
N THR A 43 8.55 0.01 -3.50
CA THR A 43 8.57 0.94 -2.36
C THR A 43 9.64 0.59 -1.34
N LYS A 44 10.14 -0.67 -1.35
CA LYS A 44 11.02 -1.23 -0.33
C LYS A 44 10.47 -1.05 1.08
N SER A 45 9.15 -1.03 1.19
CA SER A 45 8.44 -0.76 2.43
C SER A 45 7.23 -1.67 2.53
N ILE A 46 6.86 -1.99 3.76
CA ILE A 46 5.71 -2.83 4.12
C ILE A 46 4.58 -2.01 4.72
N THR A 47 4.68 -0.68 4.69
CA THR A 47 3.66 0.25 5.14
C THR A 47 2.55 0.40 4.09
N LEU A 48 1.30 0.30 4.55
CA LEU A 48 0.13 0.45 3.71
C LEU A 48 0.13 1.80 3.01
N SER A 49 0.53 2.89 3.69
CA SER A 49 0.50 4.23 3.08
C SER A 49 1.42 4.31 1.85
N GLN A 50 2.64 3.77 1.94
CA GLN A 50 3.60 3.83 0.85
C GLN A 50 3.20 2.93 -0.31
N ILE A 51 2.71 1.73 0.00
CA ILE A 51 2.25 0.78 -1.01
C ILE A 51 0.99 1.32 -1.71
N ALA A 52 0.01 1.82 -0.95
CA ALA A 52 -1.20 2.41 -1.50
C ALA A 52 -0.91 3.65 -2.34
N ALA A 53 0.00 4.53 -1.90
CA ALA A 53 0.44 5.68 -2.68
C ALA A 53 1.05 5.26 -4.03
N TYR A 54 2.00 4.31 -4.00
CA TYR A 54 2.62 3.78 -5.21
C TYR A 54 1.61 3.13 -6.16
N LEU A 55 0.68 2.33 -5.62
CA LEU A 55 -0.37 1.69 -6.40
C LEU A 55 -1.32 2.72 -7.01
N ASN A 56 -1.70 3.75 -6.25
CA ASN A 56 -2.54 4.83 -6.74
C ASN A 56 -1.84 5.63 -7.85
N GLU A 57 -0.54 5.91 -7.74
CA GLU A 57 0.24 6.53 -8.81
C GLU A 57 0.29 5.64 -10.06
N LYS A 58 0.56 4.35 -9.89
CA LYS A 58 0.63 3.38 -10.99
C LYS A 58 -0.70 3.11 -11.69
N ILE A 59 -1.80 3.12 -10.95
CA ILE A 59 -3.14 2.79 -11.47
C ILE A 59 -3.84 4.08 -11.94
N GLY A 60 -3.64 5.20 -11.24
CA GLY A 60 -4.14 6.52 -11.61
C GLY A 60 -3.60 7.01 -12.95
N ASP A 61 -2.36 6.67 -13.30
CA ASP A 61 -1.75 6.96 -14.61
C ASP A 61 -2.52 6.31 -15.78
N LYS A 62 -3.27 5.23 -15.54
CA LYS A 62 -4.09 4.57 -16.60
C LYS A 62 -5.46 5.21 -16.85
N LYS A 63 -5.87 6.23 -16.12
CA LYS A 63 -7.17 6.90 -16.32
C LYS A 63 -7.12 8.20 -17.13
N VAL A 64 -5.97 8.55 -17.69
CA VAL A 64 -5.79 9.72 -18.57
C VAL A 64 -5.10 9.32 -19.87
N ALA A 65 -5.73 8.42 -20.63
CA ALA A 65 -5.38 8.17 -22.03
C ALA A 65 -6.64 7.85 -22.84
#